data_AF-A0A958WNF7-F1
#
_entry.id   AF-A0A958WNF7-F1
#
_cell.length_a   1.000
_cell.length_b   1.000
_cell.length_c   1.000
_cell.angle_alpha   90.00
_cell.angle_beta   90.00
_cell.angle_gamma   90.00
#
_symmetry.space_group_name_H-M   'P 1'
#
loop_
_entity.id
_entity.type
_entity.pdbx_description
1 polymer ?
#
loop_
_entity_poly.entity_id
_entity_poly.type
_entity_poly.pdbx_seq_one_letter_code
_entity_poly.pdbx_strand_id
1 'polypeptide(L)'
;MRKAITLGILLLIAGCEKTYAPKPKGYNRLDLPERAYTFLPDSLPYTFEISRAAKIYPDSSYIAERYWIDIFYPNVVANVQITYKPLRHNQQLLKELINDSYKLTSKHEIKAYAINESVLKTPSGKTAVVAELEGEVPSQFQFFITDSIDNFIRGALYFRTSTKNDSLAPAIEYMKEDIVHMLNTLEWKEPQ
;
A
#
# COMPACT_ATOMS: atom_id res chain seq x y z
N MET A 1 7.27 -52.90 72.67
CA MET A 1 8.41 -52.45 71.86
C MET A 1 7.87 -51.84 70.58
N ARG A 2 8.16 -50.56 70.33
CA ARG A 2 7.67 -49.77 69.19
C ARG A 2 8.70 -49.78 68.04
N LYS A 3 8.22 -49.45 66.84
CA LYS A 3 8.92 -49.08 65.58
C LYS A 3 8.88 -50.20 64.53
N ALA A 4 8.59 -49.96 63.26
CA ALA A 4 8.04 -48.81 62.57
C ALA A 4 7.63 -49.33 61.18
N ILE A 5 6.46 -48.89 60.70
CA ILE A 5 5.95 -49.14 59.35
C ILE A 5 6.70 -48.20 58.41
N THR A 6 7.42 -48.73 57.42
CA THR A 6 8.01 -47.92 56.34
C THR A 6 7.26 -48.23 55.04
N LEU A 7 6.16 -47.51 54.86
CA LEU A 7 5.46 -47.35 53.59
C LEU A 7 6.22 -46.30 52.79
N GLY A 8 6.97 -46.73 51.77
CA GLY A 8 7.71 -45.83 50.87
C GLY A 8 6.73 -45.05 50.00
N ILE A 9 6.53 -43.78 50.35
CA ILE A 9 5.75 -42.80 49.59
C ILE A 9 6.51 -42.41 48.33
N LEU A 10 5.91 -42.72 47.18
CA LEU A 10 6.31 -42.25 45.85
C LEU A 10 5.73 -40.84 45.65
N LEU A 11 6.55 -39.81 45.82
CA LEU A 11 6.17 -38.41 45.54
C LEU A 11 6.48 -38.11 44.07
N LEU A 12 5.46 -38.23 43.21
CA LEU A 12 5.47 -37.72 41.84
C LEU A 12 5.32 -36.20 41.89
N ILE A 13 6.43 -35.49 41.71
CA ILE A 13 6.46 -34.03 41.48
C ILE A 13 6.01 -33.77 40.04
N ALA A 14 4.70 -33.62 39.85
CA ALA A 14 4.14 -33.09 38.61
C ALA A 14 4.28 -31.56 38.61
N GLY A 15 5.41 -31.06 38.10
CA GLY A 15 5.59 -29.65 37.78
C GLY A 15 4.78 -29.30 36.53
N CYS A 16 3.81 -28.40 36.67
CA CYS A 16 3.13 -27.81 35.52
C CYS A 16 4.07 -26.78 34.89
N GLU A 17 4.78 -27.16 33.83
CA GLU A 17 5.48 -26.18 32.98
C GLU A 17 4.44 -25.27 32.35
N LYS A 18 4.29 -24.07 32.91
CA LYS A 18 3.53 -23.00 32.27
C LYS A 18 4.29 -22.62 31.01
N THR A 19 3.86 -23.14 29.87
CA THR A 19 4.28 -22.67 28.55
C THR A 19 4.00 -21.18 28.47
N TYR A 20 5.05 -20.38 28.66
CA TYR A 20 4.96 -18.93 28.56
C TYR A 20 4.84 -18.58 27.07
N ALA A 21 3.61 -18.49 26.57
CA ALA A 21 3.36 -17.91 25.26
C ALA A 21 3.67 -16.40 25.36
N PRO A 22 4.62 -15.87 24.56
CA PRO A 22 4.90 -14.44 24.57
C PRO A 22 3.63 -13.68 24.20
N LYS A 23 3.34 -12.61 24.94
CA LYS A 23 2.22 -11.72 24.61
C LYS A 23 2.39 -11.21 23.17
N PRO A 24 1.30 -11.10 22.39
CA PRO A 24 1.37 -10.50 21.07
C PRO A 24 1.99 -9.11 21.17
N LYS A 25 2.93 -8.79 20.28
CA LYS A 25 3.57 -7.47 20.24
C LYS A 25 2.48 -6.42 20.06
N GLY A 26 2.33 -5.52 21.03
CA GLY A 26 1.46 -4.35 20.90
C GLY A 26 2.15 -3.33 20.01
N TYR A 27 1.54 -3.00 18.87
CA TYR A 27 2.02 -1.94 18.01
C TYR A 27 1.63 -0.56 18.57
N ASN A 28 2.37 0.48 18.19
CA ASN A 28 2.00 1.84 18.52
C ASN A 28 0.61 2.12 17.94
N ARG A 29 -0.29 2.65 18.77
CA ARG A 29 -1.58 3.14 18.30
C ARG A 29 -1.34 4.34 17.39
N LEU A 30 -1.61 4.16 16.10
CA LEU A 30 -1.65 5.24 15.13
C LEU A 30 -3.04 5.88 15.22
N ASP A 31 -3.11 7.15 15.60
CA ASP A 31 -4.34 7.92 15.52
C ASP A 31 -4.51 8.40 14.08
N LEU A 32 -5.27 7.61 13.31
CA LEU A 32 -5.57 7.90 11.92
C LEU A 32 -6.75 8.89 11.84
N PRO A 33 -6.70 9.89 10.95
CA PRO A 33 -7.79 10.85 10.80
C PRO A 33 -9.05 10.16 10.27
N GLU A 34 -10.22 10.75 10.54
CA GLU A 34 -11.43 10.37 9.84
C GLU A 34 -11.30 10.65 8.33
N ARG A 35 -11.88 9.76 7.53
CA ARG A 35 -11.84 9.85 6.07
C ARG A 35 -12.80 10.95 5.60
N ALA A 36 -12.21 12.03 5.13
CA ALA A 36 -12.92 13.09 4.44
C ALA A 36 -12.16 13.41 3.16
N TYR A 37 -12.89 13.54 2.06
CA TYR A 37 -12.30 13.64 0.74
C TYR A 37 -12.53 15.01 0.09
N THR A 38 -11.67 15.35 -0.86
CA THR A 38 -11.77 16.51 -1.75
C THR A 38 -11.19 16.16 -3.12
N PHE A 39 -11.74 16.77 -4.17
CA PHE A 39 -11.18 16.61 -5.51
C PHE A 39 -9.82 17.28 -5.66
N LEU A 40 -9.02 16.73 -6.58
CA LEU A 40 -7.79 17.37 -7.06
C LEU A 40 -8.07 18.75 -7.70
N PRO A 41 -7.08 19.68 -7.66
CA PRO A 41 -7.14 20.93 -8.41
C PRO A 41 -7.42 20.73 -9.91
N ASP A 42 -8.03 21.73 -10.54
CA ASP A 42 -8.48 21.67 -11.94
C ASP A 42 -7.36 21.83 -12.99
N SER A 43 -6.10 21.58 -12.62
CA SER A 43 -4.93 21.82 -13.46
C SER A 43 -4.35 20.57 -14.12
N LEU A 44 -4.96 19.40 -13.91
CA LEU A 44 -4.47 18.10 -14.33
C LEU A 44 -5.41 17.47 -15.38
N PRO A 45 -4.91 16.63 -16.31
CA PRO A 45 -5.74 15.92 -17.30
C PRO A 45 -6.55 14.76 -16.69
N TYR A 46 -6.57 14.68 -15.37
CA TYR A 46 -7.32 13.70 -14.59
C TYR A 46 -7.77 14.35 -13.28
N THR A 47 -8.79 13.78 -12.66
CA THR A 47 -9.20 14.15 -11.30
C THR A 47 -9.67 12.92 -10.56
N PHE A 48 -9.53 12.95 -9.24
CA PHE A 48 -10.01 11.96 -8.30
C PHE A 48 -10.10 12.61 -6.94
N GLU A 49 -10.73 11.91 -6.02
CA GLU A 49 -10.82 12.33 -4.64
C GLU A 49 -9.59 11.87 -3.84
N ILE A 50 -9.04 12.78 -3.04
CA ILE A 50 -7.96 12.52 -2.08
C ILE A 50 -8.38 12.91 -0.67
N SER A 51 -7.72 12.36 0.35
CA SER A 51 -7.94 12.78 1.72
C SER A 51 -7.70 14.28 1.89
N ARG A 52 -8.58 14.97 2.62
CA ARG A 52 -8.42 16.39 2.98
C ARG A 52 -7.17 16.65 3.83
N ALA A 53 -6.66 15.62 4.49
CA ALA A 53 -5.42 15.70 5.25
C ALA A 53 -4.16 15.60 4.37
N ALA A 54 -4.31 15.21 3.10
CA ALA A 54 -3.21 15.07 2.17
C ALA A 54 -2.78 16.42 1.56
N LYS A 55 -1.52 16.48 1.14
CA LYS A 55 -0.91 17.62 0.49
C LYS A 55 -0.37 17.20 -0.87
N ILE A 56 -0.64 18.01 -1.89
CA ILE A 56 -0.20 17.73 -3.26
C ILE A 56 1.07 18.53 -3.53
N TYR A 57 2.07 17.87 -4.10
CA TYR A 57 3.29 18.48 -4.59
C TYR A 57 3.53 18.04 -6.04
N PRO A 58 4.18 18.86 -6.88
CA PRO A 58 4.75 18.37 -8.13
C PRO A 58 5.76 17.26 -7.83
N ASP A 59 5.86 16.26 -8.71
CA ASP A 59 6.90 15.24 -8.60
C ASP A 59 8.30 15.91 -8.67
N SER A 60 9.17 15.55 -7.72
CA SER A 60 10.49 16.17 -7.55
C SER A 60 11.62 15.46 -8.30
N SER A 61 11.33 14.36 -9.00
CA SER A 61 12.29 13.57 -9.76
C SER A 61 12.84 14.34 -10.96
N TYR A 62 14.09 14.09 -11.34
CA TYR A 62 14.70 14.74 -12.51
C TYR A 62 14.01 14.38 -13.84
N ILE A 63 13.31 13.23 -13.88
CA ILE A 63 12.52 12.76 -15.02
C ILE A 63 11.04 13.14 -14.93
N ALA A 64 10.66 13.95 -13.93
CA ALA A 64 9.27 14.33 -13.71
C ALA A 64 8.69 15.03 -14.94
N GLU A 65 7.49 14.60 -15.34
CA GLU A 65 6.74 15.26 -16.39
C GLU A 65 5.66 16.17 -15.80
N ARG A 66 5.14 17.09 -16.62
CA ARG A 66 4.23 18.18 -16.22
C ARG A 66 3.05 17.76 -15.34
N TYR A 67 2.53 16.55 -15.52
CA TYR A 67 1.32 16.07 -14.84
C TYR A 67 1.61 14.97 -13.82
N TRP A 68 2.85 14.84 -13.37
CA TRP A 68 3.24 13.94 -12.31
C TRP A 68 3.17 14.67 -10.97
N ILE A 69 2.60 14.00 -9.97
CA ILE A 69 2.36 14.57 -8.66
C ILE A 69 2.76 13.59 -7.55
N ASP A 70 3.14 14.13 -6.41
CA ASP A 70 3.27 13.41 -5.15
C ASP A 70 2.16 13.83 -4.20
N ILE A 71 1.40 12.85 -3.71
CA ILE A 71 0.35 13.07 -2.70
C ILE A 71 0.93 12.65 -1.36
N PHE A 72 1.29 13.62 -0.53
CA PHE A 72 1.86 13.40 0.79
C PHE A 72 0.78 13.35 1.87
N TYR A 73 0.82 12.31 2.70
CA TYR A 73 -0.05 12.09 3.84
C TYR A 73 0.76 12.31 5.14
N PRO A 74 0.66 13.49 5.78
CA PRO A 74 1.50 13.83 6.92
C PRO A 74 1.30 12.91 8.14
N ASN A 75 0.06 12.47 8.38
CA ASN A 75 -0.31 11.68 9.56
C ASN A 75 0.32 10.28 9.58
N VAL A 76 0.58 9.71 8.41
CA VAL A 76 1.23 8.40 8.24
C VAL A 76 2.61 8.49 7.61
N VAL A 77 3.09 9.72 7.38
CA VAL A 77 4.39 10.03 6.75
C VAL A 77 4.62 9.22 5.47
N ALA A 78 3.60 9.17 4.62
CA ALA A 78 3.60 8.41 3.38
C ALA A 78 3.42 9.32 2.16
N ASN A 79 4.00 8.94 1.03
CA ASN A 79 3.72 9.57 -0.27
C ASN A 79 3.08 8.54 -1.20
N VAL A 80 2.07 8.96 -1.95
CA VAL A 80 1.65 8.26 -3.16
C VAL A 80 2.17 9.03 -4.35
N GLN A 81 3.15 8.46 -5.05
CA GLN A 81 3.64 9.01 -6.30
C GLN A 81 2.65 8.65 -7.41
N ILE A 82 2.30 9.62 -8.24
CA ILE A 82 1.39 9.46 -9.39
C ILE A 82 2.12 9.94 -10.65
N THR A 83 2.30 9.05 -11.61
CA THR A 83 2.80 9.39 -12.93
C THR A 83 1.71 9.24 -13.97
N TYR A 84 1.72 10.12 -14.96
CA TYR A 84 0.72 10.20 -16.03
C TYR A 84 1.40 10.16 -17.40
N LYS A 85 0.82 9.38 -18.32
CA LYS A 85 1.23 9.28 -19.71
C LYS A 85 0.03 9.35 -20.64
N PRO A 86 -0.01 10.30 -21.60
CA PRO A 86 -1.00 10.27 -22.66
C PRO A 86 -0.64 9.20 -23.69
N LEU A 87 -1.57 8.29 -23.98
CA LEU A 87 -1.41 7.19 -24.92
C LEU A 87 -1.61 7.62 -26.37
N ARG A 88 -2.54 8.57 -26.62
CA ARG A 88 -2.87 9.07 -27.97
C ARG A 88 -3.16 7.94 -28.96
N HIS A 89 -3.98 6.97 -28.55
CA HIS A 89 -4.31 5.76 -29.30
C HIS A 89 -3.13 4.83 -29.64
N ASN A 90 -1.95 5.01 -29.05
CA ASN A 90 -0.79 4.18 -29.32
C ASN A 90 -0.81 2.88 -28.49
N GLN A 91 -1.30 1.80 -29.11
CA GLN A 91 -1.39 0.49 -28.49
C GLN A 91 -0.02 -0.15 -28.17
N GLN A 92 1.03 0.22 -28.90
CA GLN A 92 2.38 -0.27 -28.61
C GLN A 92 2.92 0.39 -27.33
N LEU A 93 2.73 1.70 -27.20
CA LEU A 93 3.08 2.44 -25.98
C LEU A 93 2.31 1.92 -24.76
N LEU A 94 1.02 1.60 -24.91
CA LEU A 94 0.23 0.99 -23.84
C LEU A 94 0.87 -0.32 -23.33
N LYS A 95 1.25 -1.22 -24.26
CA LYS A 95 1.91 -2.49 -23.91
C LYS A 95 3.25 -2.26 -23.21
N GLU A 96 4.03 -1.30 -23.68
CA GLU A 96 5.31 -0.92 -23.06
C GLU A 96 5.11 -0.43 -21.63
N LEU A 97 4.16 0.47 -21.39
CA LEU A 97 3.86 1.01 -20.06
C LEU A 97 3.33 -0.04 -19.09
N ILE A 98 2.50 -0.99 -19.57
CA ILE A 98 2.05 -2.13 -18.79
C ILE A 98 3.24 -3.02 -18.41
N ASN A 99 4.07 -3.40 -19.37
CA ASN A 99 5.25 -4.23 -19.13
C ASN A 99 6.24 -3.56 -18.17
N ASP A 100 6.46 -2.26 -18.32
CA ASP A 100 7.30 -1.47 -17.42
C ASP A 100 6.72 -1.42 -16.00
N SER A 101 5.39 -1.34 -15.88
CA SER A 101 4.72 -1.35 -14.58
C SER A 101 4.90 -2.69 -13.86
N TYR A 102 4.75 -3.81 -14.56
CA TYR A 102 5.07 -5.14 -14.03
C TYR A 102 6.55 -5.28 -13.66
N LYS A 103 7.46 -4.83 -14.53
CA LYS A 103 8.91 -4.87 -14.28
C LYS A 103 9.32 -4.05 -13.05
N LEU A 104 8.69 -2.89 -12.83
CA LEU A 104 8.95 -2.07 -11.64
C LEU A 104 8.43 -2.72 -10.37
N THR A 105 7.27 -3.38 -10.44
CA THR A 105 6.70 -4.15 -9.33
C THR A 105 7.62 -5.33 -8.98
N SER A 106 8.06 -6.09 -9.99
CA SER A 106 8.89 -7.29 -9.80
C SER A 106 10.31 -6.99 -9.30
N LYS A 107 10.86 -5.79 -9.53
CA LYS A 107 12.15 -5.38 -8.94
C LYS A 107 12.17 -5.45 -7.40
N HIS A 108 11.01 -5.44 -6.75
CA HIS A 108 10.90 -5.54 -5.31
C HIS A 108 10.66 -6.98 -4.81
N GLU A 109 10.47 -7.96 -5.71
CA GLU A 109 10.29 -9.39 -5.37
C GLU A 109 11.40 -9.95 -4.48
N ILE A 110 12.64 -9.52 -4.71
CA ILE A 110 13.82 -10.02 -3.98
C ILE A 110 13.69 -9.80 -2.46
N LYS A 111 12.93 -8.76 -2.04
CA LYS A 111 12.69 -8.43 -0.63
C LYS A 111 11.25 -8.70 -0.18
N ALA A 112 10.36 -9.02 -1.11
CA ALA A 112 8.96 -9.29 -0.79
C ALA A 112 8.81 -10.72 -0.29
N TYR A 113 8.02 -10.91 0.75
CA TYR A 113 7.58 -12.24 1.16
C TYR A 113 6.50 -12.77 0.22
N ALA A 114 5.65 -11.89 -0.29
CA ALA A 114 4.59 -12.20 -1.25
C ALA A 114 4.27 -10.98 -2.12
N ILE A 115 3.78 -11.25 -3.33
CA ILE A 115 3.16 -10.24 -4.21
C ILE A 115 1.77 -10.74 -4.57
N ASN A 116 0.75 -9.98 -4.19
CA ASN A 116 -0.65 -10.25 -4.50
C ASN A 116 -1.11 -9.26 -5.58
N GLU A 117 -1.33 -9.76 -6.79
CA GLU A 117 -1.86 -8.96 -7.89
C GLU A 117 -3.37 -9.15 -8.04
N SER A 118 -4.08 -8.06 -8.29
CA SER A 118 -5.52 -8.08 -8.54
C SER A 118 -5.90 -7.09 -9.64
N VAL A 119 -6.95 -7.44 -10.40
CA VAL A 119 -7.55 -6.56 -11.40
C VAL A 119 -8.83 -5.98 -10.81
N LEU A 120 -8.91 -4.66 -10.74
CA LEU A 120 -10.06 -3.91 -10.28
C LEU A 120 -10.74 -3.23 -11.47
N LYS A 121 -12.07 -3.31 -11.51
CA LYS A 121 -12.88 -2.48 -12.41
C LYS A 121 -13.50 -1.35 -11.61
N THR A 122 -13.24 -0.11 -12.01
CA THR A 122 -13.83 1.05 -11.35
C THR A 122 -15.33 1.12 -11.67
N PRO A 123 -16.15 1.81 -10.84
CA PRO A 123 -17.55 2.08 -11.16
C PRO A 123 -17.75 2.77 -12.52
N SER A 124 -16.77 3.56 -12.96
CA SER A 124 -16.74 4.22 -14.27
C SER A 124 -16.21 3.34 -15.41
N GLY A 125 -15.98 2.05 -15.18
CA GLY A 125 -15.62 1.07 -16.21
C GLY A 125 -14.13 1.00 -16.57
N LYS A 126 -13.26 1.73 -15.88
CA LYS A 126 -11.80 1.72 -16.11
C LYS A 126 -11.19 0.47 -15.49
N THR A 127 -10.12 -0.05 -16.10
CA THR A 127 -9.39 -1.21 -15.57
C THR A 127 -8.15 -0.75 -14.85
N ALA A 128 -8.06 -1.07 -13.55
CA ALA A 128 -6.87 -0.91 -12.75
C ALA A 128 -6.25 -2.28 -12.44
N VAL A 129 -4.94 -2.34 -12.38
CA VAL A 129 -4.20 -3.46 -11.81
C VAL A 129 -3.52 -2.96 -10.56
N VAL A 130 -3.69 -3.69 -9.47
CA VAL A 130 -3.10 -3.39 -8.17
C VAL A 130 -2.19 -4.54 -7.78
N ALA A 131 -1.01 -4.20 -7.27
CA ALA A 131 -0.06 -5.13 -6.69
C ALA A 131 0.21 -4.74 -5.24
N GLU A 132 -0.06 -5.67 -4.32
CA GLU A 132 0.27 -5.55 -2.90
C GLU A 132 1.53 -6.37 -2.61
N LEU A 133 2.55 -5.73 -2.04
CA LEU A 133 3.83 -6.36 -1.73
C LEU A 133 3.98 -6.45 -0.21
N GLU A 134 4.11 -7.67 0.28
CA GLU A 134 4.33 -7.95 1.70
C GLU A 134 5.83 -8.04 1.99
N GLY A 135 6.26 -7.57 3.16
CA GLY A 135 7.66 -7.61 3.59
C GLY A 135 8.36 -6.26 3.62
N GLU A 136 9.67 -6.27 3.90
CA GLU A 136 10.51 -5.07 4.03
C GLU A 136 10.86 -4.48 2.65
N VAL A 137 9.82 -4.16 1.89
CA VAL A 137 9.89 -3.56 0.56
C VAL A 137 9.74 -2.04 0.64
N PRO A 138 10.35 -1.29 -0.29
CA PRO A 138 10.25 0.17 -0.29
C PRO A 138 8.85 0.68 -0.68
N SER A 139 8.06 -0.12 -1.39
CA SER A 139 6.68 0.19 -1.76
C SER A 139 5.80 -1.04 -1.62
N GLN A 140 4.77 -0.93 -0.78
CA GLN A 140 3.87 -2.03 -0.47
C GLN A 140 2.59 -2.06 -1.27
N PHE A 141 2.29 -0.97 -1.98
CA PHE A 141 1.10 -0.87 -2.81
C PHE A 141 1.43 -0.12 -4.08
N GLN A 142 1.26 -0.79 -5.21
CA GLN A 142 1.52 -0.24 -6.53
C GLN A 142 0.32 -0.50 -7.42
N PHE A 143 0.10 0.38 -8.39
CA PHE A 143 -1.01 0.22 -9.32
C PHE A 143 -0.73 0.89 -10.65
N PHE A 144 -1.50 0.50 -11.65
CA PHE A 144 -1.70 1.29 -12.85
C PHE A 144 -3.15 1.20 -13.30
N ILE A 145 -3.64 2.24 -13.97
CA ILE A 145 -5.01 2.37 -14.45
C ILE A 145 -5.04 3.07 -15.80
N THR A 146 -5.92 2.62 -16.69
CA THR A 146 -6.03 3.14 -18.06
C THR A 146 -7.45 2.98 -18.61
N ASP A 147 -7.82 3.87 -19.54
CA ASP A 147 -8.97 3.69 -20.44
C ASP A 147 -8.63 2.87 -21.69
N SER A 148 -7.38 2.40 -21.83
CA SER A 148 -6.82 1.69 -22.99
C SER A 148 -6.71 2.51 -24.29
N ILE A 149 -7.08 3.79 -24.26
CA ILE A 149 -7.18 4.64 -25.45
C ILE A 149 -6.22 5.82 -25.33
N ASP A 150 -6.39 6.65 -24.31
CA ASP A 150 -5.77 7.97 -24.21
C ASP A 150 -5.00 8.20 -22.93
N ASN A 151 -5.35 7.51 -21.85
CA ASN A 151 -4.83 7.84 -20.53
C ASN A 151 -4.22 6.64 -19.83
N PHE A 152 -3.02 6.83 -19.29
CA PHE A 152 -2.35 5.85 -18.44
C PHE A 152 -1.83 6.54 -17.19
N ILE A 153 -2.24 6.06 -16.02
CA ILE A 153 -1.69 6.45 -14.73
C ILE A 153 -0.99 5.25 -14.10
N ARG A 154 0.16 5.49 -13.49
CA ARG A 154 0.81 4.55 -12.57
C ARG A 154 0.98 5.22 -11.21
N GLY A 155 0.78 4.46 -10.14
CA GLY A 155 1.03 4.94 -8.79
C GLY A 155 1.82 3.96 -7.93
N ALA A 156 2.52 4.49 -6.94
CA ALA A 156 3.22 3.70 -5.94
C ALA A 156 3.21 4.40 -4.58
N LEU A 157 2.89 3.64 -3.54
CA LEU A 157 2.88 4.07 -2.14
C LEU A 157 4.26 3.87 -1.52
N TYR A 158 4.80 4.92 -0.91
CA TYR A 158 6.08 4.90 -0.20
C TYR A 158 5.90 5.43 1.22
N PHE A 159 6.36 4.68 2.22
CA PHE A 159 6.47 5.19 3.59
C PHE A 159 7.86 5.80 3.81
N ARG A 160 7.95 7.00 4.38
CA ARG A 160 9.25 7.64 4.67
C ARG A 160 9.93 7.09 5.92
N THR A 161 9.20 6.37 6.77
CA THR A 161 9.73 5.81 8.02
C THR A 161 10.54 4.54 7.74
N SER A 162 11.59 4.34 8.53
CA SER A 162 12.52 3.19 8.43
C SER A 162 11.78 1.86 8.25
N THR A 163 12.28 1.05 7.32
CA THR A 163 11.80 -0.23 6.75
C THR A 163 11.45 -1.35 7.74
N LYS A 164 11.35 -1.08 9.05
CA LYS A 164 10.87 -2.04 10.04
C LYS A 164 9.36 -2.18 9.91
N ASN A 165 9.00 -3.13 9.05
CA ASN A 165 7.65 -3.41 8.58
C ASN A 165 6.65 -3.72 9.71
N ASP A 166 7.13 -4.20 10.85
CA ASP A 166 6.29 -4.70 11.93
C ASP A 166 5.25 -3.69 12.44
N SER A 167 5.46 -2.36 12.36
CA SER A 167 4.52 -1.37 12.97
C SER A 167 3.70 -0.53 11.99
N LEU A 168 3.74 -0.81 10.67
CA LEU A 168 3.04 0.02 9.67
C LEU A 168 1.68 -0.53 9.24
N ALA A 169 1.30 -1.76 9.62
CA ALA A 169 0.10 -2.42 9.09
C ALA A 169 -1.17 -1.55 9.13
N PRO A 170 -1.50 -0.84 10.22
CA PRO A 170 -2.67 0.05 10.23
C PRO A 170 -2.55 1.22 9.25
N ALA A 171 -1.34 1.76 9.05
CA ALA A 171 -1.10 2.83 8.07
C ALA A 171 -1.19 2.31 6.63
N ILE A 172 -0.70 1.10 6.38
CA ILE A 172 -0.78 0.44 5.08
C ILE A 172 -2.25 0.24 4.69
N GLU A 173 -3.03 -0.40 5.56
CA GLU A 173 -4.46 -0.63 5.31
C GLU A 173 -5.23 0.69 5.14
N TYR A 174 -4.92 1.69 5.98
CA TYR A 174 -5.50 3.03 5.83
C TYR A 174 -5.24 3.62 4.44
N MET A 175 -3.99 3.52 3.97
CA MET A 175 -3.58 4.02 2.67
C MET A 175 -4.15 3.21 1.51
N LYS A 176 -4.30 1.89 1.65
CA LYS A 176 -4.94 1.03 0.65
C LYS A 176 -6.36 1.48 0.38
N GLU A 177 -7.14 1.70 1.43
CA GLU A 177 -8.53 2.18 1.30
C GLU A 177 -8.59 3.55 0.61
N ASP A 178 -7.73 4.50 0.99
CA ASP A 178 -7.67 5.82 0.35
C ASP A 178 -7.24 5.73 -1.14
N ILE A 179 -6.32 4.83 -1.48
CA ILE A 179 -5.92 4.61 -2.89
C ILE A 179 -7.04 3.96 -3.70
N VAL A 180 -7.73 2.97 -3.15
CA VAL A 180 -8.89 2.34 -3.80
C VAL A 180 -10.01 3.37 -4.02
N HIS A 181 -10.25 4.26 -3.06
CA HIS A 181 -11.19 5.38 -3.22
C HIS A 181 -10.79 6.31 -4.36
N MET A 182 -9.50 6.69 -4.42
CA MET A 182 -8.93 7.47 -5.52
C MET A 182 -9.13 6.78 -6.88
N LEU A 183 -8.89 5.46 -6.97
CA LEU A 183 -9.12 4.70 -8.21
C LEU A 183 -10.60 4.69 -8.62
N ASN A 184 -11.51 4.52 -7.65
CA ASN A 184 -12.95 4.47 -7.91
C ASN A 184 -13.53 5.81 -8.32
N THR A 185 -12.92 6.92 -7.89
CA THR A 185 -13.35 8.29 -8.22
C THR A 185 -12.55 8.91 -9.37
N LEU A 186 -11.66 8.14 -10.00
CA LEU A 186 -10.84 8.60 -11.11
C LEU A 186 -11.69 8.90 -12.35
N GLU A 187 -11.62 10.14 -12.79
CA GLU A 187 -12.14 10.60 -14.07
C GLU A 187 -11.06 11.27 -14.91
N TRP A 188 -11.09 10.98 -16.21
CA TRP A 188 -10.25 11.63 -17.20
C TRP A 188 -10.87 12.97 -17.58
N LYS A 189 -10.03 13.99 -17.75
CA LYS A 189 -10.47 15.28 -18.28
C LYS A 189 -10.10 15.39 -19.74
N GLU A 190 -10.87 16.18 -20.49
CA GLU A 190 -10.50 16.46 -21.87
C GLU A 190 -9.11 17.11 -21.93
N PRO A 191 -8.26 16.74 -22.91
CA PRO A 191 -6.98 17.38 -23.10
C PRO A 191 -7.18 18.89 -23.32
N GLN A 192 -6.57 19.72 -22.46
CA GLN A 192 -6.45 21.16 -22.69
C GLN A 192 -5.34 21.47 -23.69
#